data_AF-A0A423WP67-F1
#
_entry.id   AF-A0A423WP67-F1
#
_cell.length_a   1.000
_cell.length_b   1.000
_cell.length_c   1.000
_cell.angle_alpha   90.00
_cell.angle_beta   90.00
_cell.angle_gamma   90.00
#
_symmetry.space_group_name_H-M   'P 1'
#
loop_
_entity.id
_entity.type
_entity.pdbx_description
1 polymer ?
#
loop_
_entity_poly.entity_id
_entity_poly.type
_entity_poly.pdbx_seq_one_letter_code
_entity_poly.pdbx_strand_id
1 'polypeptide(L)'
;MAVHNPLSHDEILELDATKVYNDIKEGLTMIRNPDVSTRGPAHCHFGHLMSGYDAGYFSYISAQAFAAEFFEMAFSADPRSQDAWQRYRTGILEAGGSRDELAMMTEFLGHPPSPEALVRTL
;
A
#
# COMPACT_ATOMS: atom_id res chain seq x y z
N MET A 1 -13.88 -7.61 -0.99
CA MET A 1 -13.57 -6.46 -0.10
C MET A 1 -14.88 -6.02 0.56
N ALA A 2 -14.91 -5.87 1.88
CA ALA A 2 -16.15 -5.56 2.62
C ALA A 2 -16.77 -4.19 2.30
N VAL A 3 -15.95 -3.21 1.89
CA VAL A 3 -16.41 -1.82 1.65
C VAL A 3 -16.51 -1.49 0.16
N HIS A 4 -15.50 -1.85 -0.64
CA HIS A 4 -15.42 -1.44 -2.06
C HIS A 4 -16.07 -2.42 -3.05
N ASN A 5 -16.65 -3.53 -2.59
CA ASN A 5 -17.35 -4.49 -3.46
C ASN A 5 -18.49 -5.21 -2.72
N PRO A 6 -19.49 -4.49 -2.18
CA PRO A 6 -20.67 -5.09 -1.56
C PRO A 6 -21.55 -5.77 -2.62
N LEU A 7 -22.37 -6.74 -2.23
CA LEU A 7 -23.29 -7.42 -3.16
C LEU A 7 -24.50 -6.55 -3.51
N SER A 8 -24.85 -5.59 -2.64
CA SER A 8 -25.94 -4.64 -2.86
C SER A 8 -25.71 -3.30 -2.16
N HIS A 9 -26.54 -2.30 -2.49
CA HIS A 9 -26.55 -1.03 -1.79
C HIS A 9 -27.02 -1.17 -0.33
N ASP A 10 -27.99 -2.06 -0.06
CA ASP A 10 -28.50 -2.26 1.29
C ASP A 10 -27.42 -2.84 2.22
N GLU A 11 -26.56 -3.73 1.72
CA GLU A 11 -25.45 -4.29 2.51
C GLU A 11 -24.46 -3.23 2.98
N ILE A 12 -24.18 -2.20 2.18
CA ILE A 12 -23.25 -1.15 2.59
C ILE A 12 -23.89 -0.20 3.61
N LEU A 13 -25.21 0.02 3.54
CA LEU A 13 -25.96 0.82 4.52
C LEU A 13 -26.03 0.12 5.88
N GLU A 14 -26.13 -1.21 5.89
CA GLU A 14 -26.18 -2.03 7.11
C GLU A 14 -24.78 -2.37 7.66
N LEU A 15 -23.70 -1.95 6.99
CA LEU A 15 -22.33 -2.24 7.43
C LEU A 15 -22.00 -1.47 8.71
N ASP A 16 -21.71 -2.20 9.79
CA ASP A 16 -21.11 -1.63 10.99
C ASP A 16 -19.61 -1.34 10.78
N ALA A 17 -19.31 -0.17 10.20
CA ALA A 17 -17.95 0.29 9.96
C ALA A 17 -17.13 0.47 11.26
N THR A 18 -17.80 0.76 12.38
CA THR A 18 -17.15 0.86 13.69
C THR A 18 -16.62 -0.51 14.13
N LYS A 19 -17.46 -1.53 14.03
CA LYS A 19 -17.09 -2.91 14.35
C LYS A 19 -15.98 -3.41 13.43
N VAL A 20 -16.10 -3.24 12.12
CA VAL A 20 -15.09 -3.67 11.14
C VAL A 20 -13.72 -3.08 11.45
N TYR A 21 -13.63 -1.76 11.65
CA TYR A 21 -12.37 -1.10 11.94
C TYR A 21 -11.75 -1.58 13.25
N ASN A 22 -12.56 -1.71 14.29
CA ASN A 22 -12.09 -2.18 15.60
C ASN A 22 -11.59 -3.63 15.49
N ASP A 23 -12.39 -4.56 14.98
CA ASP A 23 -12.00 -5.97 14.87
C ASP A 23 -10.66 -6.15 14.14
N ILE A 24 -10.46 -5.44 13.03
CA ILE A 24 -9.19 -5.43 12.28
C ILE A 24 -8.05 -4.90 13.15
N LYS A 25 -8.26 -3.77 13.84
CA LYS A 25 -7.23 -3.17 14.70
C LYS A 25 -6.80 -4.12 15.82
N GLU A 26 -7.73 -4.81 16.47
CA GLU A 26 -7.41 -5.78 17.51
C GLU A 26 -6.67 -6.99 16.94
N GLY A 27 -7.15 -7.55 15.82
CA GLY A 27 -6.48 -8.68 15.16
C GLY A 27 -5.06 -8.37 14.70
N LEU A 28 -4.80 -7.16 14.21
CA LEU A 28 -3.47 -6.76 13.73
C LEU A 28 -2.53 -6.32 14.85
N THR A 29 -3.02 -5.56 15.83
CA THR A 29 -2.16 -4.99 16.89
C THR A 29 -2.03 -5.90 18.09
N MET A 30 -2.87 -6.92 18.22
CA MET A 30 -3.04 -7.75 19.42
C MET A 30 -3.39 -6.93 20.69
N ILE A 31 -3.75 -5.66 20.52
CA ILE A 31 -4.23 -4.78 21.58
C ILE A 31 -5.74 -4.94 21.64
N ARG A 32 -6.22 -5.53 22.73
CA ARG A 32 -7.63 -5.75 22.98
C ARG A 32 -8.42 -4.45 22.81
N ASN A 33 -9.51 -4.52 22.08
CA ASN A 33 -10.42 -3.40 22.03
C ASN A 33 -11.34 -3.41 23.26
N PRO A 34 -11.58 -2.25 23.89
CA PRO A 34 -12.73 -2.07 24.75
C PRO A 34 -14.02 -2.42 23.98
N ASP A 35 -15.06 -2.84 24.71
CA ASP A 35 -16.36 -3.22 24.17
C ASP A 35 -16.88 -2.20 23.14
N VAL A 36 -17.55 -2.68 22.09
CA VAL A 36 -18.14 -1.86 21.01
C VAL A 36 -18.99 -0.72 21.58
N SER A 37 -19.68 -0.96 22.71
CA SER A 37 -20.48 0.04 23.43
C SER A 37 -19.69 1.20 24.03
N THR A 38 -18.37 1.07 24.20
CA THR A 38 -17.52 2.02 24.94
C THR A 38 -16.50 2.79 24.08
N ARG A 39 -16.12 2.27 22.91
CA ARG A 39 -14.93 2.77 22.19
C ARG A 39 -15.21 3.84 21.13
N GLY A 40 -16.47 4.07 20.77
CA GLY A 40 -16.84 5.05 19.74
C GLY A 40 -16.25 4.75 18.35
N PRO A 41 -16.52 5.62 17.35
CA PRO A 41 -16.16 5.37 15.95
C PRO A 41 -14.70 5.81 15.67
N ALA A 42 -13.72 5.00 16.06
CA ALA A 42 -12.30 5.32 15.91
C ALA A 42 -11.88 5.64 14.45
N HIS A 43 -12.54 5.00 13.48
CA HIS A 43 -12.33 5.25 12.05
C HIS A 43 -12.69 6.69 11.63
N CYS A 44 -13.50 7.45 12.37
CA CYS A 44 -13.78 8.86 12.08
C CYS A 44 -12.55 9.76 12.24
N HIS A 45 -11.52 9.32 12.98
CA HIS A 45 -10.24 10.03 13.06
C HIS A 45 -9.33 9.72 11.87
N PHE A 46 -9.72 8.78 11.01
CA PHE A 46 -8.92 8.37 9.86
C PHE A 46 -9.21 9.27 8.66
N GLY A 47 -8.62 10.47 8.66
CA GLY A 47 -8.89 11.51 7.66
C GLY A 47 -8.67 11.11 6.21
N HIS A 48 -7.80 10.12 5.93
CA HIS A 48 -7.57 9.60 4.58
C HIS A 48 -8.85 9.05 3.92
N LEU A 49 -9.81 8.56 4.71
CA LEU A 49 -11.11 8.10 4.20
C LEU A 49 -11.96 9.23 3.61
N MET A 50 -11.69 10.50 3.98
CA MET A 50 -12.48 11.66 3.58
C MET A 50 -11.70 12.66 2.72
N SER A 51 -10.40 12.44 2.50
CA SER A 51 -9.51 13.38 1.81
C SER A 51 -9.25 13.02 0.34
N GLY A 52 -10.12 12.22 -0.29
CA GLY A 52 -9.93 11.71 -1.66
C GLY A 52 -8.84 10.64 -1.76
N TYR A 53 -8.49 10.01 -0.64
CA TYR A 53 -7.56 8.88 -0.56
C TYR A 53 -8.27 7.59 -0.11
N ASP A 54 -9.60 7.59 -0.16
CA ASP A 54 -10.44 6.42 -0.05
C ASP A 54 -10.03 5.41 -1.14
N ALA A 55 -9.89 4.14 -0.74
CA ALA A 55 -9.24 3.09 -1.53
C ALA A 55 -7.75 3.31 -1.91
N GLY A 56 -7.11 4.42 -1.51
CA GLY A 56 -5.71 4.69 -1.84
C GLY A 56 -4.70 4.29 -0.77
N TYR A 57 -5.14 4.07 0.48
CA TYR A 57 -4.24 3.94 1.63
C TYR A 57 -3.25 2.77 1.56
N PHE A 58 -3.60 1.68 0.88
CA PHE A 58 -2.69 0.54 0.70
C PHE A 58 -1.48 0.90 -0.18
N SER A 59 -1.57 1.94 -1.00
CA SER A 59 -0.47 2.33 -1.90
C SER A 59 0.79 2.76 -1.14
N TYR A 60 0.68 3.20 0.13
CA TYR A 60 1.85 3.45 0.97
C TYR A 60 2.73 2.21 1.14
N ILE A 61 2.13 1.06 1.48
CA ILE A 61 2.90 -0.17 1.68
C ILE A 61 3.38 -0.75 0.34
N SER A 62 2.59 -0.60 -0.74
CA SER A 62 3.02 -0.97 -2.08
C SER A 62 4.21 -0.15 -2.56
N ALA A 63 4.21 1.17 -2.34
CA ALA A 63 5.32 2.04 -2.69
C ALA A 63 6.59 1.69 -1.90
N GLN A 64 6.46 1.33 -0.61
CA GLN A 64 7.58 0.83 0.19
C GLN A 64 8.14 -0.49 -0.34
N ALA A 65 7.27 -1.43 -0.76
CA ALA A 65 7.69 -2.69 -1.35
C ALA A 65 8.52 -2.49 -2.63
N PHE A 66 8.01 -1.68 -3.56
CA PHE A 66 8.72 -1.38 -4.80
C PHE A 66 10.03 -0.62 -4.56
N ALA A 67 10.04 0.34 -3.64
CA ALA A 67 11.24 1.09 -3.31
C ALA A 67 12.34 0.20 -2.71
N ALA A 68 11.98 -0.71 -1.80
CA ALA A 68 12.93 -1.65 -1.21
C ALA A 68 13.54 -2.56 -2.29
N GLU A 69 12.73 -3.06 -3.21
CA GLU A 69 13.20 -3.94 -4.29
C GLU A 69 14.07 -3.21 -5.32
N PHE A 70 13.70 -1.99 -5.74
CA PHE A 70 14.57 -1.18 -6.60
C PHE A 70 15.91 -0.88 -5.93
N PHE A 71 15.88 -0.55 -4.63
CA PHE A 71 17.11 -0.29 -3.89
C PHE A 71 18.00 -1.54 -3.83
N GLU A 72 17.42 -2.67 -3.44
CA GLU A 72 18.16 -3.93 -3.33
C GLU A 72 18.79 -4.34 -4.67
N MET A 73 18.03 -4.24 -5.76
CA MET A 73 18.46 -4.72 -7.08
C MET A 73 19.38 -3.77 -7.84
N ALA A 74 19.22 -2.45 -7.68
CA ALA A 74 19.94 -1.47 -8.50
C ALA A 74 20.96 -0.64 -7.72
N PHE A 75 20.80 -0.48 -6.40
CA PHE A 75 21.56 0.51 -5.63
C PHE A 75 22.32 -0.05 -4.42
N SER A 76 22.03 -1.29 -3.99
CA SER A 76 22.64 -1.87 -2.78
C SER A 76 24.16 -1.99 -2.82
N ALA A 77 24.72 -2.29 -4.00
CA ALA A 77 26.17 -2.43 -4.20
C ALA A 77 26.90 -1.07 -4.20
N ASP A 78 26.31 -0.05 -4.86
CA ASP A 78 26.80 1.32 -4.86
C ASP A 78 25.64 2.31 -5.09
N PRO A 79 25.13 2.96 -4.03
CA PRO A 79 24.05 3.94 -4.14
C PRO A 79 24.41 5.20 -4.94
N ARG A 80 25.69 5.42 -5.26
CA ARG A 80 26.18 6.56 -6.05
C ARG A 80 26.54 6.20 -7.49
N SER A 81 26.28 4.96 -7.92
CA SER A 81 26.54 4.53 -9.29
C SER A 81 25.74 5.36 -10.30
N GLN A 82 26.44 6.10 -11.16
CA GLN A 82 25.80 6.91 -12.21
C GLN A 82 25.03 6.04 -13.20
N ASP A 83 25.55 4.85 -13.52
CA ASP A 83 24.90 3.91 -14.44
C ASP A 83 23.58 3.38 -13.86
N ALA A 84 23.53 3.08 -12.56
CA ALA A 84 22.31 2.65 -11.88
C ALA A 84 21.23 3.76 -11.93
N TRP A 85 21.62 4.99 -11.61
CA TRP A 85 20.72 6.14 -11.68
C TRP A 85 20.26 6.46 -13.10
N GLN A 86 21.12 6.31 -14.10
CA GLN A 86 20.75 6.50 -15.50
C GLN A 86 19.71 5.46 -15.95
N ARG A 87 19.91 4.18 -15.59
CA ARG A 87 18.94 3.10 -15.85
C ARG A 87 17.60 3.37 -15.17
N TYR A 88 17.61 3.81 -13.91
CA TYR A 88 16.38 4.14 -13.17
C TYR A 88 15.64 5.33 -13.78
N ARG A 89 16.37 6.38 -14.17
CA ARG A 89 15.81 7.54 -14.86
C ARG A 89 15.07 7.13 -16.13
N THR A 90 15.74 6.41 -17.03
CA THR A 90 15.14 6.05 -18.33
C THR A 90 14.07 4.96 -18.22
N GLY A 91 14.25 4.01 -17.30
CA GLY A 91 13.37 2.86 -17.14
C GLY A 91 12.11 3.12 -16.33
N ILE A 92 12.19 3.98 -15.31
CA ILE A 92 11.09 4.20 -14.34
C ILE A 92 10.57 5.64 -14.37
N LEU A 93 11.43 6.66 -14.45
CA LEU A 93 11.00 8.06 -14.25
C LEU A 93 10.59 8.78 -15.54
N GLU A 94 11.33 8.58 -16.62
CA GLU A 94 11.26 9.41 -17.83
C GLU A 94 9.90 9.37 -18.52
N ALA A 95 9.22 8.23 -18.48
CA ALA A 95 7.91 8.06 -19.09
C ALA A 95 6.77 8.70 -18.28
N GLY A 96 6.98 9.02 -16.99
CA GLY A 96 5.89 9.41 -16.09
C GLY A 96 4.73 8.40 -16.16
N GLY A 97 3.50 8.90 -16.22
CA GLY A 97 2.29 8.07 -16.38
C GLY A 97 1.92 7.71 -17.83
N SER A 98 2.84 7.83 -18.80
CA SER A 98 2.53 7.57 -20.22
C SER A 98 2.67 6.10 -20.64
N ARG A 99 3.18 5.25 -19.75
CA ARG A 99 3.37 3.81 -19.95
C ARG A 99 2.81 3.05 -18.75
N ASP A 100 2.42 1.79 -18.99
CA ASP A 100 1.97 0.89 -17.94
C ASP A 100 3.05 0.70 -16.86
N GLU A 101 2.70 0.99 -15.61
CA GLU A 101 3.64 1.04 -14.51
C GLU A 101 4.21 -0.36 -14.23
N LEU A 102 3.38 -1.40 -14.20
CA LEU A 102 3.84 -2.76 -13.89
C LEU A 102 4.76 -3.30 -14.99
N ALA A 103 4.50 -2.98 -16.25
CA ALA A 103 5.40 -3.31 -17.36
C ALA A 103 6.75 -2.61 -17.21
N MET A 104 6.78 -1.31 -16.90
CA MET A 104 8.03 -0.58 -16.65
C MET A 104 8.82 -1.18 -15.48
N MET A 105 8.14 -1.50 -14.37
CA MET A 105 8.77 -2.13 -13.21
C MET A 105 9.32 -3.51 -13.55
N THR A 106 8.55 -4.32 -14.28
CA THR A 106 8.96 -5.67 -14.70
C THR A 106 10.16 -5.64 -15.64
N GLU A 107 10.16 -4.71 -16.61
CA GLU A 107 11.31 -4.49 -17.51
C GLU A 107 12.55 -4.03 -16.72
N PHE A 108 12.38 -3.13 -15.76
CA PHE A 108 13.48 -2.62 -14.94
C PHE A 108 14.06 -3.70 -14.02
N LEU A 109 13.22 -4.51 -13.36
CA LEU A 109 13.64 -5.55 -12.42
C LEU A 109 14.10 -6.84 -13.12
N GLY A 110 13.56 -7.12 -14.31
CA GLY A 110 13.73 -8.39 -15.02
C GLY A 110 12.75 -9.48 -14.56
N HIS A 111 11.85 -9.17 -13.64
CA HIS A 111 10.78 -10.04 -13.14
C HIS A 111 9.64 -9.17 -12.57
N PRO A 112 8.43 -9.74 -12.36
CA PRO A 112 7.36 -9.03 -11.69
C PRO A 112 7.78 -8.57 -10.28
N PRO A 113 7.35 -7.37 -9.84
CA PRO A 113 7.74 -6.83 -8.54
C PRO A 113 7.22 -7.69 -7.37
N SER A 114 7.95 -7.64 -6.26
CA SER A 114 7.80 -8.56 -5.13
C SER A 114 8.01 -7.85 -3.77
N PRO A 115 7.18 -8.09 -2.75
CA PRO A 115 7.38 -7.50 -1.41
C PRO A 115 8.57 -8.07 -0.63
N GLU A 116 9.25 -9.08 -1.13
CA GLU A 116 10.25 -9.89 -0.44
C GLU A 116 11.45 -9.05 0.01
N ALA A 117 11.86 -8.06 -0.79
CA ALA A 117 12.91 -7.12 -0.41
C ALA A 117 12.51 -6.31 0.83
N LEU A 118 11.27 -5.81 0.89
CA LEU A 118 10.76 -5.11 2.07
C LEU A 118 10.68 -6.04 3.28
N VAL A 119 10.18 -7.27 3.11
CA VAL A 119 10.09 -8.25 4.21
C VAL A 119 11.46 -8.54 4.83
N ARG A 120 12.55 -8.57 4.04
CA ARG A 120 13.92 -8.75 4.56
C ARG A 120 14.42 -7.59 5.42
N THR A 121 13.78 -6.42 5.37
CA THR A 121 14.18 -5.23 6.14
C THR A 121 13.48 -5.10 7.49
N LEU A 122 12.49 -5.95 7.78
CA LEU A 122 11.70 -5.98 9.01
C LEU A 122 12.31 -6.95 10.04
#